data_AF-A0A4Y8C8I8-F1
#
_entry.id   AF-A0A4Y8C8I8-F1
#
_cell.length_a   1.000
_cell.length_b   1.000
_cell.length_c   1.000
_cell.angle_alpha   90.00
_cell.angle_beta   90.00
_cell.angle_gamma   90.00
#
_symmetry.space_group_name_H-M   'P 1'
#
loop_
_entity.id
_entity.type
_entity.pdbx_description
1 polymer ?
#
loop_
_entity_poly.entity_id
_entity_poly.type
_entity_poly.pdbx_seq_one_letter_code
_entity_poly.pdbx_strand_id
1 'polypeptide(L)'
;LLALLVQNGSFSEHYREFLNLKVGFSVGEFELNKPFLLWINDGLISIFFFAIGLELKKEFLHGDFKNPKNIVLPFMAALGGILIPAMLFALVNIGDAYTLKGWAIP
;
A
#
# COMPACT_ATOMS: atom_id res chain seq x y z
N LEU A 1 14.91 -9.10 -4.26
CA LEU A 1 16.36 -9.39 -4.42
C LEU A 1 17.00 -8.54 -5.52
N LEU A 2 16.54 -8.62 -6.78
CA LEU A 2 17.07 -7.77 -7.86
C LEU A 2 17.03 -6.27 -7.53
N ALA A 3 15.92 -5.76 -6.99
CA ALA A 3 15.82 -4.37 -6.54
C ALA A 3 16.89 -3.99 -5.49
N LEU A 4 17.22 -4.90 -4.56
CA LEU A 4 18.27 -4.66 -3.56
C LEU A 4 19.66 -4.65 -4.21
N LEU A 5 19.93 -5.54 -5.17
CA LEU A 5 21.19 -5.58 -5.91
C LEU A 5 21.40 -4.29 -6.72
N VAL A 6 20.37 -3.80 -7.40
CA VAL A 6 20.43 -2.55 -8.17
C VAL A 6 20.58 -1.34 -7.25
N GLN A 7 19.82 -1.29 -6.14
CA GLN A 7 19.86 -0.18 -5.19
C GLN A 7 21.19 -0.04 -4.44
N ASN A 8 21.87 -1.15 -4.15
CA ASN A 8 23.16 -1.14 -3.43
C ASN A 8 24.38 -1.25 -4.36
N GLY A 9 24.17 -1.46 -5.66
CA GLY A 9 25.23 -1.59 -6.66
C GLY A 9 25.58 -0.28 -7.37
N SER A 10 26.42 -0.38 -8.41
CA SER A 10 26.91 0.76 -9.19
C SER A 10 25.84 1.49 -10.00
N PHE A 11 24.67 0.89 -10.22
CA PHE A 11 23.54 1.48 -10.93
C PHE A 11 22.55 2.24 -10.03
N SER A 12 22.86 2.37 -8.74
CA SER A 12 21.93 2.92 -7.76
C SER A 12 21.51 4.37 -8.04
N GLU A 13 22.43 5.23 -8.51
CA GLU A 13 22.11 6.61 -8.92
C GLU A 13 21.09 6.63 -10.07
N HIS A 14 21.41 5.96 -11.18
CA HIS A 14 20.54 5.89 -12.36
C HIS A 14 19.16 5.32 -12.02
N TYR A 15 19.11 4.31 -11.14
CA TYR A 15 17.85 3.73 -10.69
C TYR A 15 17.02 4.74 -9.88
N ARG A 16 17.64 5.50 -8.97
CA ARG A 16 16.94 6.54 -8.20
C ARG A 16 16.51 7.71 -9.07
N GLU A 17 17.35 8.16 -10.00
CA GLU A 17 17.00 9.21 -10.94
C GLU A 17 15.80 8.79 -11.79
N PHE A 18 15.83 7.58 -12.35
CA PHE A 18 14.72 7.02 -13.11
C PHE A 18 13.41 7.00 -12.31
N LEU A 19 13.45 6.53 -11.06
CA LEU A 19 12.27 6.50 -10.19
C LEU A 19 11.76 7.91 -9.80
N ASN A 20 12.66 8.89 -9.74
CA ASN A 20 12.34 10.28 -9.39
C ASN A 20 12.01 11.18 -10.59
N LEU A 21 12.08 10.67 -11.82
CA LEU A 21 11.68 11.40 -13.01
C LEU A 21 10.27 11.96 -12.82
N LYS A 22 10.12 13.28 -12.92
CA LYS A 22 8.81 13.92 -12.84
C LYS A 22 8.08 13.71 -14.15
N VAL A 23 7.00 12.93 -14.08
CA VAL A 23 6.14 12.61 -15.23
C VAL A 23 4.74 13.10 -14.90
N GLY A 24 4.06 13.64 -15.90
CA GLY A 24 2.75 14.23 -15.71
C GLY A 24 2.21 14.89 -16.95
N PHE A 25 1.08 15.57 -16.77
CA PHE A 25 0.43 16.35 -17.81
C PHE A 25 -0.15 17.62 -17.21
N SER A 26 -0.30 18.64 -18.04
CA SER A 26 -0.97 19.89 -17.69
C SER A 26 -2.07 20.19 -18.70
N VAL A 27 -3.23 20.61 -18.21
CA VAL A 27 -4.39 21.01 -19.02
C VAL A 27 -4.94 22.30 -18.43
N GLY A 28 -4.66 23.43 -19.08
CA GLY A 28 -5.00 24.75 -18.55
C GLY A 28 -4.26 25.04 -17.23
N GLU A 29 -5.00 25.38 -16.18
CA GLU A 29 -4.45 25.59 -14.83
C GLU A 29 -4.25 24.29 -14.05
N PHE A 30 -4.75 23.16 -14.55
CA PHE A 30 -4.55 21.87 -13.90
C PHE A 30 -3.16 21.33 -14.24
N GLU A 31 -2.36 21.05 -13.21
CA GLU A 31 -1.05 20.43 -13.34
C GLU A 31 -0.96 19.20 -12.43
N LEU A 32 -0.71 18.04 -13.03
CA LEU A 32 -0.47 16.80 -12.30
C LEU A 32 0.92 16.29 -12.64
N ASN A 33 1.91 16.71 -11.85
CA ASN A 33 3.29 16.28 -11.97
C ASN A 33 3.72 15.52 -10.71
N LYS A 34 4.06 14.24 -10.87
CA LYS A 34 4.51 13.37 -9.79
C LYS A 34 5.76 12.59 -10.19
N PRO A 35 6.63 12.20 -9.23
CA PRO A 35 7.68 11.23 -9.48
C PRO A 35 7.14 9.95 -10.12
N PHE A 36 7.90 9.36 -11.03
CA PHE A 36 7.53 8.14 -11.74
C PHE A 36 7.20 6.99 -10.79
N LEU A 37 7.91 6.89 -9.65
CA LEU A 37 7.62 5.95 -8.59
C LEU A 37 6.17 6.04 -8.07
N LEU A 38 5.62 7.26 -7.91
CA LEU A 38 4.24 7.41 -7.44
C LEU A 38 3.23 6.95 -8.48
N TRP A 39 3.50 7.18 -9.77
CA TRP A 39 2.65 6.65 -10.85
C TRP A 39 2.64 5.12 -10.86
N ILE A 40 3.82 4.49 -10.71
CA ILE A 40 3.94 3.04 -10.62
C ILE A 40 3.16 2.53 -9.40
N ASN A 41 3.36 3.14 -8.23
CA ASN A 41 2.68 2.73 -7.01
C ASN A 41 1.16 2.87 -7.14
N ASP A 42 0.67 4.05 -7.52
CA ASP A 42 -0.76 4.32 -7.67
C ASP A 42 -1.39 3.36 -8.71
N GLY A 43 -0.73 3.15 -9.85
CA GLY A 43 -1.21 2.27 -10.91
C GLY A 43 -1.22 0.78 -10.54
N LEU A 44 -0.10 0.25 -10.03
CA LEU A 44 0.00 -1.17 -9.67
C LEU A 44 -0.88 -1.51 -8.46
N ILE A 45 -0.91 -0.65 -7.45
CA ILE A 45 -1.78 -0.82 -6.27
C ILE A 45 -3.24 -0.80 -6.71
N SER A 46 -3.63 0.10 -7.61
CA SER A 46 -5.02 0.15 -8.12
C SER A 46 -5.43 -1.17 -8.79
N ILE A 47 -4.56 -1.72 -9.66
CA ILE A 47 -4.83 -3.02 -10.32
C ILE A 47 -4.88 -4.16 -9.30
N PHE A 48 -3.97 -4.18 -8.33
CA PHE A 48 -3.93 -5.18 -7.28
C PHE A 48 -5.20 -5.17 -6.42
N PHE A 49 -5.62 -4.00 -5.93
CA PHE A 49 -6.84 -3.88 -5.14
C PHE A 49 -8.10 -4.13 -5.96
N PHE A 50 -8.09 -3.81 -7.26
CA PHE A 50 -9.18 -4.18 -8.15
C PHE A 50 -9.33 -5.71 -8.23
N ALA A 51 -8.22 -6.43 -8.46
CA ALA A 51 -8.23 -7.90 -8.51
C ALA A 51 -8.68 -8.51 -7.17
N ILE A 52 -8.17 -8.01 -6.04
CA ILE A 52 -8.63 -8.43 -4.71
C ILE A 52 -10.11 -8.13 -4.51
N GLY A 53 -10.58 -6.95 -4.94
CA GLY A 53 -11.98 -6.57 -4.83
C GLY A 53 -12.91 -7.51 -5.61
N LEU A 54 -12.48 -7.97 -6.79
CA LEU A 54 -13.21 -8.96 -7.56
C LEU A 54 -13.26 -10.33 -6.86
N GLU A 55 -12.13 -10.78 -6.31
CA GLU A 55 -12.07 -12.05 -5.57
C GLU A 55 -12.93 -11.98 -4.30
N LEU A 56 -12.85 -10.88 -3.56
CA LEU A 56 -13.68 -10.64 -2.39
C LEU A 56 -15.17 -10.65 -2.76
N LYS A 57 -15.54 -10.00 -3.86
CA LYS A 57 -16.92 -10.06 -4.38
C LYS A 57 -17.33 -11.49 -4.75
N LYS A 58 -16.44 -12.28 -5.33
CA LYS A 58 -16.69 -13.70 -5.65
C LYS A 58 -16.98 -14.50 -4.38
N GLU A 59 -16.17 -14.31 -3.33
CA GLU A 59 -16.34 -14.96 -2.03
C GLU A 59 -17.66 -14.58 -1.35
N PHE A 60 -18.07 -13.31 -1.44
CA PHE A 60 -19.37 -12.88 -0.89
C PHE A 60 -20.57 -13.48 -1.61
N LEU A 61 -20.48 -13.69 -2.93
CA LEU A 61 -21.60 -14.18 -3.74
C LEU A 61 -21.71 -15.71 -3.75
N HIS A 62 -20.57 -16.40 -3.87
CA HIS A 62 -20.51 -17.84 -4.13
C HIS A 62 -19.60 -18.61 -3.17
N GLY A 63 -18.82 -17.93 -2.33
CA GLY A 63 -17.84 -18.55 -1.45
C GLY A 63 -18.27 -18.55 0.02
N ASP A 64 -17.26 -18.66 0.89
CA ASP A 64 -17.47 -18.88 2.32
C ASP A 64 -18.02 -17.64 3.05
N PHE A 65 -17.85 -16.45 2.46
CA PHE A 65 -18.30 -15.18 3.04
C PHE A 65 -19.79 -14.90 2.81
N LYS A 66 -20.47 -15.75 2.04
CA LYS A 66 -21.93 -15.68 1.86
C LYS A 66 -22.69 -15.83 3.18
N ASN A 67 -22.17 -16.64 4.12
CA ASN A 67 -22.79 -16.87 5.42
C ASN A 67 -22.14 -15.96 6.48
N PRO A 68 -22.89 -15.05 7.14
CA PRO A 68 -22.35 -14.16 8.15
C PRO A 68 -21.68 -14.87 9.35
N LYS A 69 -22.07 -16.12 9.64
CA LYS A 69 -21.41 -16.90 10.71
C LYS A 69 -19.97 -17.28 10.35
N ASN A 70 -19.67 -17.47 9.07
CA ASN A 70 -18.37 -17.90 8.59
C ASN A 70 -17.37 -16.75 8.48
N ILE A 71 -17.84 -15.51 8.28
CA ILE A 71 -16.96 -14.33 8.15
C ILE A 71 -16.50 -13.77 9.51
N VAL A 72 -17.23 -14.03 10.60
CA VAL A 72 -16.95 -13.43 11.92
C VAL A 72 -15.55 -13.77 12.41
N LEU A 73 -15.15 -15.04 12.35
CA LEU A 73 -13.83 -15.46 12.85
C LEU A 73 -12.68 -14.86 12.02
N PRO A 74 -12.65 -14.98 10.68
CA PRO A 74 -11.64 -14.31 9.84
C PRO A 74 -11.61 -12.79 10.02
N PHE A 75 -12.78 -12.16 10.15
CA PHE A 75 -12.88 -10.72 10.35
C PHE A 75 -12.29 -10.27 11.68
N MET A 76 -12.62 -10.95 12.79
CA MET A 76 -12.04 -10.66 14.09
C MET A 76 -10.52 -10.93 14.13
N ALA A 77 -10.06 -11.98 13.45
CA ALA A 77 -8.64 -12.26 13.32
C ALA A 77 -7.91 -11.15 12.53
N ALA A 78 -8.50 -10.67 11.43
CA ALA A 78 -7.97 -9.56 10.65
C ALA A 78 -7.95 -8.24 11.46
N LEU A 79 -9.02 -7.93 12.19
CA LEU A 79 -9.06 -6.77 13.09
C LEU A 79 -7.96 -6.85 14.15
N GLY A 80 -7.79 -8.00 14.81
CA GLY A 80 -6.70 -8.19 15.76
C GLY A 80 -5.32 -8.02 15.11
N GLY A 81 -5.15 -8.55 13.90
CA GLY A 81 -3.93 -8.42 13.11
C GLY A 81 -3.60 -6.99 12.68
N ILE A 82 -4.57 -6.08 12.65
CA ILE A 82 -4.35 -4.64 12.35
C ILE A 82 -4.19 -3.85 13.65
N LEU A 83 -5.09 -4.06 14.62
CA LEU A 83 -5.14 -3.25 15.84
C LEU A 83 -3.93 -3.47 16.75
N ILE A 84 -3.47 -4.73 16.90
CA ILE A 84 -2.37 -5.04 17.80
C ILE A 84 -1.05 -4.42 17.30
N PRO A 85 -0.63 -4.61 16.03
CA PRO A 85 0.59 -3.98 15.53
C PRO A 85 0.51 -2.45 15.51
N ALA A 86 -0.63 -1.90 15.10
CA ALA A 86 -0.86 -0.45 15.11
C ALA A 86 -0.72 0.16 16.51
N MET A 87 -1.32 -0.48 17.53
CA MET A 87 -1.26 0.00 18.90
C MET A 87 0.17 -0.09 19.46
N LEU A 88 0.87 -1.20 19.21
CA LEU A 88 2.27 -1.36 19.63
C LEU A 88 3.17 -0.30 18.97
N PHE A 89 3.01 -0.06 17.67
CA PHE A 89 3.76 0.98 16.97
C PHE A 89 3.47 2.37 17.52
N ALA A 90 2.19 2.70 17.73
CA ALA A 90 1.79 3.99 18.28
C ALA A 90 2.33 4.22 19.69
N LEU A 91 2.34 3.19 20.55
CA LEU A 91 2.89 3.28 21.91
C LEU A 91 4.40 3.53 21.89
N VAL A 92 5.13 2.84 21.01
CA VAL A 92 6.59 3.05 20.86
C VAL A 92 6.90 4.44 20.30
N ASN A 93 6.05 4.99 19.44
CA ASN A 93 6.27 6.27 18.76
C ASN A 93 5.50 7.46 19.36
N ILE A 94 4.87 7.31 20.53
CA ILE A 94 3.94 8.31 21.08
C ILE A 94 4.57 9.69 21.33
N GLY A 95 5.89 9.74 21.50
CA GLY A 95 6.66 10.97 21.71
C GLY A 95 6.97 11.76 20.44
N ASP A 96 6.68 11.23 19.24
CA ASP A 96 7.00 11.87 17.96
C ASP A 96 5.77 11.88 17.03
N ALA A 97 5.19 13.07 16.86
CA ALA A 97 4.00 13.28 16.03
C ALA A 97 4.24 13.01 14.54
N TYR A 98 5.49 13.03 14.05
CA TYR A 98 5.80 12.72 12.67
C TYR A 98 5.74 11.20 12.42
N THR A 99 6.43 10.41 13.25
CA THR A 99 6.48 8.95 13.10
C THR A 99 5.13 8.30 13.40
N LEU A 100 4.30 8.91 14.26
CA LEU A 100 2.96 8.43 14.59
C LEU A 100 2.02 8.32 13.37
N LYS A 101 2.29 9.07 12.29
CA LYS A 101 1.57 8.95 11.01
C LYS A 101 1.74 7.58 10.35
N GLY A 102 2.79 6.84 10.72
CA GLY A 102 3.10 5.51 10.20
C GLY A 102 2.37 4.35 10.89
N TRP A 103 1.35 4.61 11.71
CA TRP A 103 0.68 3.57 12.51
C TRP A 103 0.09 2.41 11.70
N ALA A 104 -0.22 2.62 10.42
CA ALA A 104 -0.81 1.61 9.53
C ALA A 104 0.23 0.83 8.69
N ILE A 105 1.54 1.00 8.96
CA ILE A 105 2.63 0.29 8.27
C ILE A 105 2.85 -1.15 8.78
N PRO A 106 2.84 -1.41 10.11
CA PRO A 106 3.05 -2.74 10.67
C PRO A 106 1.84 -3.67 10.49
#